data_AF-A0A260ZAD8-F1
#
_entry.id   AF-A0A260ZAD8-F1
#
_cell.length_a   1.000
_cell.length_b   1.000
_cell.length_c   1.000
_cell.angle_alpha   90.00
_cell.angle_beta   90.00
_cell.angle_gamma   90.00
#
_symmetry.space_group_name_H-M   'P 1'
#
loop_
_entity.id
_entity.type
_entity.pdbx_description
1 polymer ?
#
loop_
_entity_poly.entity_id
_entity_poly.type
_entity_poly.pdbx_seq_one_letter_code
_entity_poly.pdbx_strand_id
1 'polypeptide(L)'
;MLHGKLVQVIVLLLLVLFLLNDQLEGRYQWGRRFRTNRIISFLTEKTSSDIMHSTPKHPPKGYLSSKLASSARLANHIFELVSIYGISKTLHRKPAIFIEDSNYHSLVNGVRKVMPGLLNEFQIFDRPVFPEAKNELISQKCCVFDNPSKLENITSKYLHLTGHFYQSWRYFDQHLSEIKSFVKPLLDFSPLPESDENNFITCIHIRRTDFVDGQHHSSNVTFIKPALEFIQSRERERNVRKNMLTVLMGDDPNFEANIYENTVIADKRTEIKNAAEYFVSKNSPDNDLAFSRYHCDTVLITGE
;
A
#
# COMPACT_ATOMS: atom_id res chain seq x y z
N MET A 1 5.26 60.26 -10.64
CA MET A 1 5.63 59.43 -11.81
C MET A 1 6.09 58.01 -11.47
N LEU A 2 6.48 57.69 -10.23
CA LEU A 2 6.85 56.32 -9.80
C LEU A 2 5.66 55.37 -9.53
N HIS A 3 4.49 55.89 -9.15
CA HIS A 3 3.32 55.05 -8.83
C HIS A 3 2.68 54.37 -10.07
N GLY A 4 2.73 54.99 -11.25
CA GLY A 4 2.17 54.41 -12.48
C GLY A 4 2.98 53.22 -13.01
N LYS A 5 4.30 53.20 -12.78
CA LYS A 5 5.17 52.11 -13.22
C LYS A 5 5.01 50.85 -12.36
N LEU A 6 4.77 51.00 -11.06
CA LEU A 6 4.55 49.86 -10.16
C LEU A 6 3.23 49.14 -10.46
N VAL A 7 2.16 49.90 -10.76
CA VAL A 7 0.87 49.33 -11.17
C VAL A 7 0.98 48.59 -12.50
N GLN A 8 1.73 49.11 -13.47
CA GLN A 8 1.96 48.42 -14.74
C GLN A 8 2.72 47.10 -14.56
N VAL A 9 3.71 47.04 -13.66
CA VAL A 9 4.47 45.80 -13.39
C VAL A 9 3.60 44.74 -12.71
N ILE A 10 2.72 45.14 -11.78
CA ILE A 10 1.79 44.21 -11.11
C ILE A 10 0.76 43.65 -12.10
N VAL A 11 0.21 44.50 -12.99
CA VAL A 11 -0.73 44.05 -14.02
C VAL A 11 -0.04 43.09 -15.01
N LEU A 12 1.21 43.35 -15.38
CA LEU A 12 1.98 42.46 -16.25
C LEU A 12 2.24 41.09 -15.59
N LEU A 13 2.59 41.08 -14.30
CA LEU A 13 2.79 39.85 -13.51
C LEU A 13 1.51 39.02 -13.39
N LEU A 14 0.36 39.68 -13.15
CA LEU A 14 -0.94 39.01 -13.10
C LEU A 14 -1.35 38.43 -14.45
N LEU A 15 -1.08 39.13 -15.56
CA LEU A 15 -1.31 38.62 -16.92
C LEU A 15 -0.41 37.43 -17.26
N VAL A 16 0.86 37.45 -16.85
CA VAL A 16 1.77 36.31 -17.03
C VAL A 16 1.32 35.10 -16.20
N LEU A 17 0.87 35.31 -14.96
CA LEU A 17 0.30 34.24 -14.14
C LEU A 17 -1.00 33.68 -14.72
N PHE A 18 -1.87 34.52 -15.28
CA PHE A 18 -3.10 34.09 -15.94
C PHE A 18 -2.80 33.27 -17.21
N LEU A 19 -1.84 33.71 -18.03
CA LEU A 19 -1.43 32.99 -19.25
C LEU A 19 -0.70 31.66 -18.93
N LEU A 20 0.07 31.60 -17.84
CA LEU A 20 0.69 30.34 -17.38
C LEU A 20 -0.35 29.36 -16.83
N ASN A 21 -1.40 29.86 -16.17
CA ASN A 21 -2.49 29.01 -15.66
C ASN A 21 -3.35 28.45 -16.81
N ASP A 22 -3.61 29.25 -17.85
CA ASP A 22 -4.37 28.83 -19.05
C ASP A 22 -3.58 27.84 -19.92
N GLN A 23 -2.24 27.92 -19.93
CA GLN A 23 -1.35 26.92 -20.55
C GLN A 23 -1.28 25.59 -19.77
N LEU A 24 -1.64 25.57 -18.49
CA LEU A 24 -1.71 24.35 -17.68
C LEU A 24 -3.07 23.63 -17.83
N GLU A 25 -4.17 24.36 -17.99
CA GLU A 25 -5.48 23.76 -18.29
C GLU A 25 -5.61 23.30 -19.76
N GLY A 26 -4.92 23.97 -20.70
CA GLY A 26 -4.92 23.62 -22.13
C GLY A 26 -4.12 22.36 -22.53
N ARG A 27 -3.36 21.73 -21.62
CA ARG A 27 -2.57 20.50 -21.89
C ARG A 27 -3.25 19.19 -21.45
N TYR A 28 -4.54 19.23 -21.10
CA TYR A 28 -5.34 18.05 -20.70
C TYR A 28 -6.27 17.51 -21.79
N GLN A 29 -6.18 18.01 -23.02
CA GLN A 29 -6.93 17.51 -24.17
C GLN A 29 -5.93 17.30 -25.31
N TRP A 30 -6.01 16.17 -26.01
CA TRP A 30 -5.15 15.66 -27.10
C TRP A 30 -4.17 14.54 -26.73
N GLY A 31 -4.76 13.34 -26.61
CA GLY A 31 -4.07 12.05 -26.56
C GLY A 31 -5.04 10.86 -26.53
N ARG A 32 -6.23 11.00 -27.13
CA ARG A 32 -7.21 9.90 -27.26
C ARG A 32 -7.30 9.47 -28.72
N ARG A 33 -6.44 8.54 -29.12
CA ARG A 33 -6.73 7.61 -30.22
C ARG A 33 -5.82 6.40 -30.12
N PHE A 34 -6.44 5.22 -30.11
CA PHE A 34 -5.87 3.88 -30.15
C PHE A 34 -5.33 3.29 -28.82
N ARG A 35 -6.24 3.04 -27.87
CA ARG A 35 -6.35 1.77 -27.09
C ARG A 35 -7.45 1.87 -26.03
N THR A 36 -8.69 1.77 -26.45
CA THR A 36 -9.84 1.91 -25.54
C THR A 36 -10.76 0.69 -25.47
N ASN A 37 -10.53 -0.38 -26.23
CA ASN A 37 -11.55 -1.44 -26.33
C ASN A 37 -11.45 -2.57 -25.29
N ARG A 38 -10.44 -2.59 -24.41
CA ARG A 38 -10.32 -3.63 -23.36
C ARG A 38 -10.46 -3.13 -21.93
N ILE A 39 -10.21 -1.85 -21.69
CA ILE A 39 -10.41 -1.20 -20.38
C ILE A 39 -11.83 -0.62 -20.28
N ILE A 40 -12.41 -0.17 -21.40
CA ILE A 40 -13.79 0.33 -21.40
C ILE A 40 -14.77 -0.79 -21.08
N SER A 41 -14.60 -2.05 -21.53
CA SER A 41 -15.52 -3.13 -21.11
C SER A 41 -15.54 -3.36 -19.59
N PHE A 42 -14.42 -3.11 -18.89
CA PHE A 42 -14.36 -3.15 -17.42
C PHE A 42 -14.92 -1.88 -16.74
N LEU A 43 -14.92 -0.74 -17.43
CA LEU A 43 -15.39 0.55 -16.91
C LEU A 43 -16.83 0.92 -17.35
N THR A 44 -17.41 0.26 -18.36
CA THR A 44 -18.77 0.53 -18.85
C THR A 44 -19.79 -0.56 -18.51
N GLU A 45 -19.40 -1.67 -17.88
CA GLU A 45 -20.36 -2.57 -17.20
C GLU A 45 -20.71 -2.11 -15.78
N LYS A 46 -20.07 -1.05 -15.28
CA LYS A 46 -20.38 -0.44 -13.98
C LYS A 46 -21.22 0.84 -14.13
N THR A 47 -22.28 0.75 -14.92
CA THR A 47 -23.34 1.78 -14.95
C THR A 47 -24.10 1.78 -13.63
N SER A 48 -23.84 2.78 -12.78
CA SER A 48 -24.72 3.46 -11.81
C SER A 48 -25.72 2.68 -10.92
N SER A 49 -25.75 1.34 -10.90
CA SER A 49 -26.59 0.55 -10.01
C SER A 49 -25.82 -0.18 -8.89
N ASP A 50 -24.48 -0.23 -8.95
CA ASP A 50 -23.65 -1.01 -8.01
C ASP A 50 -22.74 -0.17 -7.10
N ILE A 51 -22.98 1.14 -7.01
CA ILE A 51 -22.50 1.95 -5.87
C ILE A 51 -23.59 1.93 -4.78
N MET A 52 -24.06 0.73 -4.44
CA MET A 52 -24.43 0.49 -3.05
C MET A 52 -23.10 0.29 -2.32
N HIS A 53 -22.65 1.32 -1.61
CA HIS A 53 -22.03 1.04 -0.32
C HIS A 53 -22.96 0.02 0.33
N SER A 54 -22.49 -1.21 0.56
CA SER A 54 -23.27 -2.20 1.28
C SER A 54 -23.48 -1.60 2.67
N THR A 55 -24.61 -0.91 2.86
CA THR A 55 -25.08 -0.52 4.18
C THR A 55 -25.05 -1.81 5.00
N PRO A 56 -24.28 -1.87 6.10
CA PRO A 56 -24.20 -3.08 6.87
C PRO A 56 -25.64 -3.50 7.22
N LYS A 57 -25.97 -4.77 6.96
CA LYS A 57 -27.33 -5.32 7.13
C LYS A 57 -27.91 -5.05 8.53
N HIS A 58 -27.05 -4.73 9.50
CA HIS A 58 -27.38 -4.27 10.84
C HIS A 58 -26.51 -3.07 11.24
N PRO A 59 -27.03 -2.15 12.06
CA PRO A 59 -26.20 -1.10 12.67
C PRO A 59 -25.08 -1.73 13.50
N PRO A 60 -23.89 -1.12 13.58
CA PRO A 60 -22.78 -1.68 14.34
C PRO A 60 -23.16 -1.92 15.81
N LYS A 61 -22.77 -3.08 16.36
CA LYS A 61 -22.97 -3.44 17.79
C LYS A 61 -22.19 -2.53 18.76
N GLY A 62 -21.35 -1.64 18.23
CA GLY A 62 -20.44 -0.77 18.96
C GLY A 62 -19.13 -0.60 18.20
N TYR A 63 -18.09 -0.23 18.93
CA TYR A 63 -16.74 -0.08 18.40
C TYR A 63 -15.86 -1.27 18.80
N LEU A 64 -14.93 -1.62 17.91
CA LEU A 64 -13.80 -2.50 18.22
C LEU A 64 -12.52 -1.69 18.07
N SER A 65 -11.71 -1.65 19.12
CA SER A 65 -10.37 -1.05 19.10
C SER A 65 -9.35 -2.04 19.60
N SER A 66 -8.08 -1.69 19.51
CA SER A 66 -6.99 -2.51 20.01
C SER A 66 -5.87 -1.63 20.53
N LYS A 67 -5.10 -2.16 21.48
CA LYS A 67 -3.82 -1.60 21.88
C LYS A 67 -2.82 -1.81 20.75
N LEU A 68 -2.61 -0.78 19.93
CA LEU A 68 -1.79 -0.89 18.73
C LEU A 68 -0.30 -0.97 19.10
N ALA A 69 0.48 -1.70 18.29
CA ALA A 69 1.93 -1.69 18.37
C ALA A 69 2.50 -0.40 17.74
N SER A 70 2.18 0.76 18.32
CA SER A 70 2.38 2.09 17.73
C SER A 70 3.84 2.48 17.45
N SER A 71 4.79 1.84 18.13
CA SER A 71 6.23 2.02 17.91
C SER A 71 6.83 1.12 16.82
N ALA A 72 6.01 0.28 16.18
CA ALA A 72 6.46 -0.62 15.13
C ALA A 72 6.67 0.09 13.78
N ARG A 73 7.02 -0.68 12.75
CA ARG A 73 7.21 -0.18 11.38
C ARG A 73 5.92 -0.32 10.57
N LEU A 74 5.87 0.39 9.43
CA LEU A 74 4.70 0.53 8.56
C LEU A 74 4.00 -0.80 8.23
N ALA A 75 4.74 -1.86 7.88
CA ALA A 75 4.16 -3.16 7.54
C ALA A 75 3.38 -3.77 8.72
N ASN A 76 3.91 -3.69 9.95
CA ASN A 76 3.24 -4.16 11.15
C ASN A 76 1.97 -3.35 11.42
N HIS A 77 2.02 -2.03 11.23
CA HIS A 77 0.85 -1.16 11.38
C HIS A 77 -0.26 -1.52 10.39
N ILE A 78 0.09 -1.69 9.10
CA ILE A 78 -0.88 -2.08 8.07
C ILE A 78 -1.50 -3.43 8.41
N PHE A 79 -0.67 -4.43 8.73
CA PHE A 79 -1.15 -5.78 9.03
C PHE A 79 -2.09 -5.77 10.24
N GLU A 80 -1.68 -5.10 11.32
CA GLU A 80 -2.48 -5.00 12.54
C GLU A 80 -3.83 -4.32 12.29
N LEU A 81 -3.85 -3.20 11.57
CA LEU A 81 -5.10 -2.52 11.24
C LEU A 81 -5.98 -3.32 10.29
N VAL A 82 -5.41 -4.01 9.30
CA VAL A 82 -6.18 -4.90 8.41
C VAL A 82 -6.77 -6.08 9.19
N SER A 83 -6.03 -6.64 10.15
CA SER A 83 -6.56 -7.66 11.06
C SER A 83 -7.70 -7.12 11.91
N ILE A 84 -7.55 -5.94 12.52
CA ILE A 84 -8.62 -5.30 13.31
C ILE A 84 -9.85 -5.01 12.44
N TYR A 85 -9.65 -4.60 11.20
CA TYR A 85 -10.72 -4.40 10.22
C TYR A 85 -11.51 -5.69 10.00
N GLY A 86 -10.84 -6.79 9.69
CA GLY A 86 -11.49 -8.09 9.48
C GLY A 86 -12.18 -8.63 10.74
N ILE A 87 -11.52 -8.57 11.90
CA ILE A 87 -12.11 -8.93 13.20
C ILE A 87 -13.37 -8.09 13.48
N SER A 88 -13.35 -6.79 13.17
CA SER A 88 -14.50 -5.89 13.33
C SER A 88 -15.68 -6.33 12.47
N LYS A 89 -15.43 -6.76 11.22
CA LYS A 89 -16.48 -7.28 10.34
C LYS A 89 -17.08 -8.57 10.89
N THR A 90 -16.26 -9.51 11.35
CA THR A 90 -16.73 -10.77 12.00
C THR A 90 -17.60 -10.49 13.22
N LEU A 91 -17.23 -9.49 14.03
CA LEU A 91 -17.98 -9.13 15.24
C LEU A 91 -19.13 -8.14 15.02
N HIS A 92 -19.35 -7.70 13.78
CA HIS A 92 -20.33 -6.67 13.42
C HIS A 92 -20.16 -5.36 14.23
N ARG A 93 -18.91 -4.92 14.37
CA ARG A 93 -18.51 -3.69 15.09
C ARG A 93 -17.85 -2.70 14.12
N LYS A 94 -17.89 -1.41 14.47
CA LYS A 94 -17.14 -0.38 13.75
C LYS A 94 -15.69 -0.37 14.25
N PRO A 95 -14.67 -0.54 13.39
CA PRO A 95 -13.28 -0.46 13.83
C PRO A 95 -12.97 0.95 14.33
N ALA A 96 -12.11 1.06 15.35
CA ALA A 96 -11.75 2.32 15.98
C ALA A 96 -10.27 2.37 16.42
N ILE A 97 -9.71 3.57 16.37
CA ILE A 97 -8.37 3.89 16.89
C ILE A 97 -8.55 4.95 17.99
N PHE A 98 -7.98 4.71 19.15
CA PHE A 98 -7.84 5.69 20.22
C PHE A 98 -6.40 6.18 20.23
N ILE A 99 -6.19 7.48 20.04
CA ILE A 99 -4.86 8.08 20.01
C ILE A 99 -4.39 8.28 21.46
N GLU A 100 -3.41 7.46 21.88
CA GLU A 100 -2.84 7.54 23.23
C GLU A 100 -1.64 8.48 23.32
N ASP A 101 -0.83 8.58 22.24
CA ASP A 101 0.42 9.34 22.22
C ASP A 101 0.84 9.76 20.79
N SER A 102 2.04 10.35 20.68
CA SER A 102 2.65 10.74 19.40
C SER A 102 3.01 9.56 18.48
N ASN A 103 3.22 8.36 19.01
CA ASN A 103 3.50 7.18 18.21
C ASN A 103 2.23 6.74 17.47
N TYR A 104 1.06 6.83 18.11
CA TYR A 104 -0.23 6.59 17.45
C TYR A 104 -0.48 7.58 16.30
N HIS A 105 -0.15 8.86 16.47
CA HIS A 105 -0.20 9.82 15.36
C HIS A 105 0.73 9.42 14.20
N SER A 106 1.95 8.97 14.52
CA SER A 106 2.92 8.53 13.51
C SER A 106 2.43 7.28 12.76
N LEU A 107 1.85 6.32 13.46
CA LEU A 107 1.19 5.14 12.88
C LEU A 107 0.09 5.55 11.91
N VAL A 108 -0.86 6.38 12.37
CA VAL A 108 -2.00 6.82 11.56
C VAL A 108 -1.53 7.60 10.33
N ASN A 109 -0.55 8.49 10.48
CA ASN A 109 0.00 9.25 9.37
C ASN A 109 0.76 8.35 8.37
N GLY A 110 1.51 7.36 8.85
CA GLY A 110 2.19 6.38 8.01
C GLY A 110 1.21 5.56 7.18
N VAL A 111 0.17 5.02 7.81
CA VAL A 111 -0.86 4.22 7.11
C VAL A 111 -1.66 5.10 6.14
N ARG A 112 -1.98 6.34 6.50
CA ARG A 112 -2.72 7.27 5.62
C ARG A 112 -2.00 7.54 4.30
N LYS A 113 -0.67 7.59 4.32
CA LYS A 113 0.14 7.80 3.12
C LYS A 113 0.05 6.66 2.12
N VAL A 114 -0.30 5.44 2.54
CA VAL A 114 -0.22 4.23 1.69
C VAL A 114 -1.54 3.50 1.51
N MET A 115 -2.37 3.42 2.56
CA MET A 115 -3.68 2.80 2.54
C MET A 115 -4.74 3.73 3.14
N PRO A 116 -4.98 4.92 2.53
CA PRO A 116 -5.96 5.88 3.06
C PRO A 116 -7.37 5.29 3.15
N GLY A 117 -7.74 4.40 2.22
CA GLY A 117 -9.05 3.75 2.25
C GLY A 117 -9.28 2.89 3.50
N LEU A 118 -8.22 2.28 4.03
CA LEU A 118 -8.30 1.47 5.24
C LEU A 118 -8.65 2.36 6.44
N LEU A 119 -8.00 3.51 6.58
CA LEU A 119 -8.26 4.43 7.69
C LEU A 119 -9.65 5.07 7.61
N ASN A 120 -10.22 5.22 6.42
CA ASN A 120 -11.58 5.75 6.26
C ASN A 120 -12.63 4.83 6.92
N GLU A 121 -12.34 3.54 7.07
CA GLU A 121 -13.21 2.59 7.76
C GLU A 121 -13.17 2.76 9.29
N PHE A 122 -12.08 3.33 9.83
CA PHE A 122 -11.87 3.47 11.26
C PHE A 122 -12.47 4.76 11.82
N GLN A 123 -13.16 4.64 12.95
CA GLN A 123 -13.41 5.79 13.80
C GLN A 123 -12.15 6.15 14.59
N ILE A 124 -11.58 7.31 14.31
CA ILE A 124 -10.44 7.82 15.08
C ILE A 124 -10.96 8.71 16.21
N PHE A 125 -10.52 8.44 17.43
CA PHE A 125 -10.77 9.24 18.62
C PHE A 125 -9.44 9.85 19.08
N ASP A 126 -9.35 11.18 19.11
CA ASP A 126 -8.15 11.90 19.55
C ASP A 126 -8.06 11.95 21.08
N ARG A 127 -8.01 10.76 21.69
CA ARG A 127 -7.95 10.54 23.13
C ARG A 127 -7.65 9.07 23.45
N PRO A 128 -7.20 8.78 24.69
CA PRO A 128 -7.09 7.42 25.19
C PRO A 128 -8.43 6.67 25.23
N VAL A 129 -8.33 5.35 25.33
CA VAL A 129 -9.48 4.44 25.45
C VAL A 129 -10.36 4.82 26.66
N PHE A 130 -11.67 4.73 26.48
CA PHE A 130 -12.63 4.98 27.56
C PHE A 130 -12.46 4.00 28.73
N PRO A 131 -12.47 4.46 30.00
CA PRO A 131 -12.34 3.58 31.17
C PRO A 131 -13.39 2.46 31.24
N GLU A 132 -14.59 2.69 30.70
CA GLU A 132 -15.68 1.72 30.61
C GLU A 132 -15.54 0.68 29.48
N ALA A 133 -14.46 0.74 28.69
CA ALA A 133 -14.22 -0.23 27.63
C ALA A 133 -14.01 -1.64 28.20
N LYS A 134 -14.64 -2.62 27.56
CA LYS A 134 -14.43 -4.02 27.91
C LYS A 134 -13.12 -4.48 27.27
N ASN A 135 -12.14 -4.81 28.11
CA ASN A 135 -10.86 -5.34 27.66
C ASN A 135 -10.93 -6.85 27.46
N GLU A 136 -10.44 -7.32 26.32
CA GLU A 136 -10.39 -8.75 25.98
C GLU A 136 -9.09 -9.10 25.24
N LEU A 137 -8.67 -10.35 25.39
CA LEU A 137 -7.52 -10.90 24.67
C LEU A 137 -8.01 -11.94 23.67
N ILE A 138 -7.75 -11.71 22.38
CA ILE A 138 -8.11 -12.69 21.34
C ILE A 138 -7.19 -13.90 21.39
N SER A 139 -5.87 -13.75 21.47
CA SER A 139 -4.96 -14.89 21.53
C SER A 139 -3.90 -14.65 22.60
N GLN A 140 -3.59 -15.70 23.36
CA GLN A 140 -2.49 -15.69 24.33
C GLN A 140 -1.12 -15.92 23.68
N LYS A 141 -1.10 -16.42 22.44
CA LYS A 141 0.13 -16.67 21.69
C LYS A 141 0.18 -15.73 20.50
N CYS A 142 1.35 -15.14 20.25
CA CYS A 142 1.54 -14.38 19.01
C CYS A 142 1.26 -15.28 17.81
N CYS A 143 0.77 -14.63 16.75
CA CYS A 143 0.94 -15.16 15.40
C CYS A 143 0.13 -16.44 15.13
N VAL A 144 -0.81 -16.77 16.02
CA VAL A 144 -1.75 -17.88 15.87
C VAL A 144 -3.14 -17.31 15.67
N PHE A 145 -3.85 -17.81 14.66
CA PHE A 145 -5.25 -17.48 14.46
C PHE A 145 -6.10 -18.03 15.61
N ASP A 146 -6.82 -17.13 16.27
CA ASP A 146 -7.90 -17.46 17.19
C ASP A 146 -9.20 -16.82 16.68
N ASN A 147 -10.28 -17.62 16.61
CA ASN A 147 -11.51 -17.22 15.96
C ASN A 147 -12.20 -16.08 16.74
N PRO A 148 -12.38 -14.88 16.12
CA PRO A 148 -13.03 -13.75 16.79
C PRO A 148 -14.43 -14.02 17.30
N SER A 149 -15.19 -14.94 16.69
CA SER A 149 -16.59 -15.22 17.06
C SER A 149 -16.79 -15.56 18.54
N LYS A 150 -15.75 -16.00 19.26
CA LYS A 150 -15.82 -16.19 20.72
C LYS A 150 -16.17 -14.92 21.51
N LEU A 151 -15.94 -13.74 20.91
CA LEU A 151 -16.25 -12.43 21.50
C LEU A 151 -17.60 -11.87 21.03
N GLU A 152 -18.39 -12.61 20.23
CA GLU A 152 -19.61 -12.11 19.61
C GLU A 152 -20.71 -11.74 20.62
N ASN A 153 -20.75 -12.44 21.76
CA ASN A 153 -21.73 -12.24 22.83
C ASN A 153 -21.42 -11.00 23.70
N ILE A 154 -20.30 -10.33 23.48
CA ILE A 154 -19.97 -9.11 24.21
C ILE A 154 -20.84 -7.97 23.67
N THR A 155 -21.62 -7.36 24.55
CA THR A 155 -22.57 -6.28 24.22
C THR A 155 -22.05 -4.88 24.55
N SER A 156 -20.84 -4.76 25.12
CA SER A 156 -20.28 -3.46 25.47
C SER A 156 -20.15 -2.55 24.23
N LYS A 157 -20.46 -1.27 24.40
CA LYS A 157 -20.32 -0.26 23.34
C LYS A 157 -18.88 -0.16 22.84
N TYR A 158 -17.91 -0.26 23.74
CA TYR A 158 -16.48 -0.27 23.42
C TYR A 158 -15.89 -1.62 23.81
N LEU A 159 -15.43 -2.38 22.81
CA LEU A 159 -14.61 -3.58 22.99
C LEU A 159 -13.17 -3.21 22.62
N HIS A 160 -12.24 -3.44 23.53
CA HIS A 160 -10.84 -3.09 23.35
C HIS A 160 -9.96 -4.34 23.48
N LEU A 161 -9.24 -4.66 22.42
CA LEU A 161 -8.35 -5.81 22.38
C LEU A 161 -6.99 -5.46 22.97
N THR A 162 -6.51 -6.26 23.92
CA THR A 162 -5.27 -5.98 24.66
C THR A 162 -4.02 -6.62 24.07
N GLY A 163 -4.16 -7.41 22.99
CA GLY A 163 -3.05 -8.01 22.25
C GLY A 163 -2.43 -7.05 21.22
N HIS A 164 -1.33 -7.49 20.59
CA HIS A 164 -0.63 -6.74 19.55
C HIS A 164 -0.52 -7.54 18.24
N PHE A 165 -0.38 -6.83 17.13
CA PHE A 165 -0.08 -7.27 15.77
C PHE A 165 -1.12 -8.15 15.06
N TYR A 166 -1.71 -9.14 15.74
CA TYR A 166 -2.68 -10.09 15.16
C TYR A 166 -2.18 -10.70 13.83
N GLN A 167 -0.95 -11.24 13.82
CA GLN A 167 -0.23 -11.69 12.62
C GLN A 167 -0.78 -12.99 12.01
N SER A 168 -2.04 -12.98 11.58
CA SER A 168 -2.66 -14.06 10.81
C SER A 168 -3.57 -13.49 9.72
N TRP A 169 -3.28 -13.85 8.47
CA TRP A 169 -4.07 -13.43 7.30
C TRP A 169 -5.54 -13.90 7.37
N ARG A 170 -5.82 -14.98 8.11
CA ARG A 170 -7.18 -15.52 8.33
C ARG A 170 -8.13 -14.55 9.03
N TYR A 171 -7.63 -13.45 9.61
CA TYR A 171 -8.51 -12.44 10.18
C TYR A 171 -9.24 -11.62 9.11
N PHE A 172 -8.72 -11.57 7.88
CA PHE A 172 -9.17 -10.64 6.85
C PHE A 172 -9.22 -11.23 5.44
N ASP A 173 -9.07 -12.55 5.33
CA ASP A 173 -9.01 -13.29 4.07
C ASP A 173 -10.27 -13.12 3.21
N GLN A 174 -11.43 -13.09 3.85
CA GLN A 174 -12.73 -12.85 3.20
C GLN A 174 -12.89 -11.43 2.65
N HIS A 175 -12.00 -10.50 3.03
CA HIS A 175 -12.08 -9.08 2.68
C HIS A 175 -10.92 -8.62 1.78
N LEU A 176 -10.12 -9.56 1.22
CA LEU A 176 -8.91 -9.22 0.47
C LEU A 176 -9.16 -8.32 -0.75
N SER A 177 -10.27 -8.49 -1.46
CA SER A 177 -10.63 -7.65 -2.61
C SER A 177 -10.83 -6.18 -2.21
N GLU A 178 -11.50 -5.97 -1.07
CA GLU A 178 -11.77 -4.65 -0.51
C GLU A 178 -10.48 -4.02 0.05
N ILE A 179 -9.69 -4.79 0.80
CA ILE A 179 -8.39 -4.34 1.34
C ILE A 179 -7.44 -3.92 0.22
N LYS A 180 -7.42 -4.66 -0.89
CA LYS A 180 -6.65 -4.31 -2.09
C LYS A 180 -7.09 -3.00 -2.75
N SER A 181 -8.32 -2.55 -2.50
CA SER A 181 -8.85 -1.27 -3.02
C SER A 181 -8.50 -0.08 -2.13
N PHE A 182 -8.07 -0.34 -0.89
CA PHE A 182 -7.68 0.70 0.08
C PHE A 182 -6.30 1.31 -0.17
N VAL A 183 -5.46 0.65 -0.96
CA VAL A 183 -4.14 1.17 -1.36
C VAL A 183 -4.33 2.49 -2.11
N LYS A 184 -3.42 3.44 -1.88
CA LYS A 184 -3.41 4.75 -2.53
C LYS A 184 -3.50 4.61 -4.06
N PRO A 185 -4.06 5.60 -4.77
CA PRO A 185 -4.16 5.56 -6.23
C PRO A 185 -2.82 5.35 -6.92
N LEU A 186 -2.89 4.85 -8.15
CA LEU A 186 -1.73 4.68 -9.02
C LEU A 186 -0.99 6.01 -9.21
N LEU A 187 0.33 5.97 -9.06
CA LEU A 187 1.24 7.08 -9.31
C LEU A 187 2.12 6.76 -10.53
N ASP A 188 2.79 7.78 -11.07
CA ASP A 188 3.87 7.56 -12.03
C ASP A 188 5.13 7.06 -11.30
N PHE A 189 5.47 5.79 -11.55
CA PHE A 189 6.64 5.11 -10.99
C PHE A 189 7.79 5.00 -11.99
N SER A 190 7.75 5.74 -13.10
CA SER A 190 8.82 5.77 -14.08
C SER A 190 10.18 6.10 -13.43
N PRO A 191 11.26 5.38 -13.80
CA PRO A 191 11.38 4.49 -14.96
C PRO A 191 11.21 2.98 -14.65
N LEU A 192 10.52 2.60 -13.56
CA LEU A 192 10.27 1.19 -13.29
C LEU A 192 9.38 0.56 -14.38
N PRO A 193 9.60 -0.71 -14.76
CA PRO A 193 8.79 -1.38 -15.77
C PRO A 193 7.39 -1.70 -15.23
N GLU A 194 6.40 -1.69 -16.11
CA GLU A 194 5.00 -1.96 -15.76
C GLU A 194 4.52 -3.28 -16.37
N SER A 195 3.67 -4.02 -15.66
CA SER A 195 2.98 -5.17 -16.24
C SER A 195 1.99 -4.71 -17.29
N ASP A 196 2.11 -5.29 -18.48
CA ASP A 196 1.23 -5.03 -19.61
C ASP A 196 1.05 -6.30 -20.46
N GLU A 197 0.70 -6.16 -21.73
CA GLU A 197 0.55 -7.30 -22.65
C GLU A 197 1.89 -7.93 -23.08
N ASN A 198 2.98 -7.18 -23.00
CA ASN A 198 4.32 -7.54 -23.46
C ASN A 198 5.26 -7.87 -22.32
N ASN A 199 5.00 -7.37 -21.11
CA ASN A 199 5.86 -7.51 -19.95
C ASN A 199 5.16 -8.31 -18.85
N PHE A 200 5.94 -9.15 -18.18
CA PHE A 200 5.57 -9.82 -16.93
C PHE A 200 6.55 -9.36 -15.85
N ILE A 201 6.03 -8.79 -14.78
CA ILE A 201 6.86 -8.17 -13.75
C ILE A 201 6.84 -9.03 -12.48
N THR A 202 8.01 -9.57 -12.15
CA THR A 202 8.28 -10.16 -10.84
C THR A 202 8.85 -9.11 -9.92
N CYS A 203 8.24 -8.90 -8.76
CA CYS A 203 8.77 -7.99 -7.76
C CYS A 203 9.32 -8.76 -6.59
N ILE A 204 10.43 -8.30 -6.03
CA ILE A 204 10.99 -8.87 -4.82
C ILE A 204 11.24 -7.78 -3.80
N HIS A 205 10.77 -8.01 -2.57
CA HIS A 205 11.13 -7.19 -1.42
C HIS A 205 12.25 -7.86 -0.63
N ILE A 206 13.41 -7.20 -0.55
CA ILE A 206 14.66 -7.64 0.07
C ILE A 206 14.89 -6.82 1.34
N ARG A 207 14.93 -7.47 2.50
CA ARG A 207 15.18 -6.80 3.78
C ARG A 207 16.53 -7.21 4.36
N ARG A 208 17.37 -6.23 4.73
CA ARG A 208 18.75 -6.47 5.21
C ARG A 208 19.17 -5.63 6.42
N THR A 209 19.02 -4.31 6.38
CA THR A 209 19.80 -3.35 7.16
C THR A 209 19.43 -3.24 8.64
N ASP A 210 18.18 -3.54 9.02
CA ASP A 210 17.70 -3.41 10.40
C ASP A 210 17.82 -4.70 11.24
N PHE A 211 18.46 -5.74 10.69
CA PHE A 211 18.59 -7.06 11.32
C PHE A 211 20.03 -7.51 11.56
N VAL A 212 21.02 -6.66 11.30
CA VAL A 212 22.45 -7.02 11.40
C VAL A 212 22.90 -7.26 12.86
N ASP A 213 22.17 -6.73 13.85
CA ASP A 213 22.52 -6.80 15.29
C ASP A 213 21.58 -7.70 16.14
N GLY A 214 20.59 -8.36 15.52
CA GLY A 214 19.61 -9.23 16.21
C GLY A 214 19.61 -10.65 15.64
N GLN A 215 18.97 -11.61 16.31
CA GLN A 215 18.89 -13.02 15.89
C GLN A 215 18.05 -13.28 14.62
N HIS A 216 18.06 -12.36 13.67
CA HIS A 216 17.29 -12.40 12.44
C HIS A 216 18.25 -12.34 11.26
N HIS A 217 18.13 -13.27 10.33
CA HIS A 217 19.00 -13.34 9.17
C HIS A 217 18.57 -12.36 8.08
N SER A 218 19.50 -11.51 7.64
CA SER A 218 19.32 -10.70 6.44
C SER A 218 19.14 -11.59 5.20
N SER A 219 18.32 -11.12 4.25
CA SER A 219 18.10 -11.86 3.00
C SER A 219 19.42 -12.02 2.21
N ASN A 220 19.72 -13.25 1.78
CA ASN A 220 20.98 -13.61 1.13
C ASN A 220 20.78 -13.93 -0.37
N VAL A 221 21.76 -13.56 -1.20
CA VAL A 221 21.85 -13.88 -2.63
C VAL A 221 21.68 -15.38 -2.88
N THR A 222 22.20 -16.24 -2.00
CA THR A 222 22.09 -17.70 -2.11
C THR A 222 20.65 -18.22 -2.05
N PHE A 223 19.74 -17.46 -1.45
CA PHE A 223 18.30 -17.74 -1.49
C PHE A 223 17.60 -16.97 -2.61
N ILE A 224 17.90 -15.67 -2.74
CA ILE A 224 17.23 -14.77 -3.68
C ILE A 224 17.35 -15.29 -5.12
N LYS A 225 18.56 -15.69 -5.56
CA LYS A 225 18.78 -16.12 -6.95
C LYS A 225 17.99 -17.39 -7.30
N PRO A 226 18.14 -18.51 -6.56
CA PRO A 226 17.36 -19.71 -6.86
C PRO A 226 15.85 -19.51 -6.76
N ALA A 227 15.38 -18.69 -5.81
CA ALA A 227 13.94 -18.42 -5.66
C ALA A 227 13.39 -17.64 -6.87
N LEU A 228 14.11 -16.63 -7.35
CA LEU A 228 13.71 -15.87 -8.54
C LEU A 228 13.83 -16.72 -9.81
N GLU A 229 14.86 -17.55 -9.96
CA GLU A 229 14.99 -18.48 -11.09
C GLU A 229 13.83 -19.48 -11.13
N PHE A 230 13.41 -20.00 -9.97
CA PHE A 230 12.25 -20.87 -9.86
C PHE A 230 10.95 -20.17 -10.27
N ILE A 231 10.74 -18.94 -9.80
CA ILE A 231 9.55 -18.15 -10.17
C ILE A 231 9.58 -17.84 -11.68
N GLN A 232 10.70 -17.37 -12.20
CA GLN A 232 10.85 -17.00 -13.61
C GLN A 232 10.66 -18.19 -14.55
N SER A 233 11.23 -19.37 -14.23
CA SER A 233 11.04 -20.57 -15.05
C SER A 233 9.58 -20.98 -15.09
N ARG A 234 8.92 -21.05 -13.93
CA ARG A 234 7.49 -21.40 -13.81
C ARG A 234 6.58 -20.42 -14.54
N GLU A 235 6.82 -19.12 -14.42
CA GLU A 235 5.96 -18.11 -15.04
C GLU A 235 6.25 -17.91 -16.53
N ARG A 236 7.48 -18.17 -17.00
CA ARG A 236 7.83 -18.14 -18.43
C ARG A 236 7.06 -19.18 -19.23
N GLU A 237 6.85 -20.38 -18.68
CA GLU A 237 6.03 -21.42 -19.32
C GLU A 237 4.58 -20.96 -19.56
N ARG A 238 4.06 -20.11 -18.67
CA ARG A 238 2.70 -19.57 -18.73
C ARG A 238 2.60 -18.28 -19.56
N ASN A 239 3.73 -17.59 -19.73
CA ASN A 239 3.82 -16.26 -20.33
C ASN A 239 4.86 -16.20 -21.47
N VAL A 240 4.90 -17.23 -22.33
CA VAL A 240 5.94 -17.48 -23.35
C VAL A 240 6.29 -16.27 -24.25
N ARG A 241 5.33 -15.37 -24.49
CA ARG A 241 5.52 -14.21 -25.37
C ARG A 241 5.87 -12.91 -24.64
N LYS A 242 5.93 -12.93 -23.31
CA LYS A 242 6.22 -11.75 -22.51
C LYS A 242 7.69 -11.67 -22.13
N ASN A 243 8.20 -10.45 -22.04
CA ASN A 243 9.47 -10.14 -21.42
C ASN A 243 9.34 -10.35 -19.91
N MET A 244 10.22 -11.17 -19.34
CA MET A 244 10.25 -11.43 -17.91
C MET A 244 11.17 -10.39 -17.26
N LEU A 245 10.60 -9.41 -16.57
CA LEU A 245 11.36 -8.34 -15.90
C LEU A 245 11.24 -8.49 -14.39
N THR A 246 12.28 -8.07 -13.67
CA THR A 246 12.34 -8.18 -12.22
C THR A 246 12.61 -6.82 -11.58
N VAL A 247 11.78 -6.44 -10.61
CA VAL A 247 12.00 -5.24 -9.78
C VAL A 247 12.46 -5.65 -8.40
N LEU A 248 13.67 -5.26 -8.05
CA LEU A 248 14.31 -5.41 -6.74
C LEU A 248 13.92 -4.20 -5.89
N MET A 249 13.26 -4.43 -4.77
CA MET A 249 12.85 -3.42 -3.79
C MET A 249 13.47 -3.80 -2.47
N GLY A 250 13.91 -2.83 -1.68
CA GLY A 250 14.45 -3.12 -0.37
C GLY A 250 15.08 -1.92 0.30
N ASP A 251 15.87 -2.21 1.33
CA ASP A 251 16.51 -1.22 2.16
C ASP A 251 18.02 -1.04 1.87
N ASP A 252 18.56 -1.76 0.89
CA ASP A 252 19.96 -1.63 0.46
C ASP A 252 20.09 -1.67 -1.09
N PRO A 253 19.83 -0.53 -1.77
CA PRO A 253 19.88 -0.44 -3.23
C PRO A 253 21.24 -0.81 -3.83
N ASN A 254 22.34 -0.63 -3.08
CA ASN A 254 23.68 -0.99 -3.54
C ASN A 254 23.85 -2.50 -3.54
N PHE A 255 23.38 -3.19 -2.49
CA PHE A 255 23.35 -4.65 -2.49
C PHE A 255 22.48 -5.18 -3.62
N GLU A 256 21.27 -4.64 -3.77
CA GLU A 256 20.30 -5.07 -4.78
C GLU A 256 20.86 -4.93 -6.20
N ALA A 257 21.54 -3.82 -6.50
CA ALA A 257 22.18 -3.60 -7.80
C ALA A 257 23.29 -4.61 -8.13
N ASN A 258 23.90 -5.21 -7.10
CA ASN A 258 24.99 -6.18 -7.26
C ASN A 258 24.51 -7.64 -7.30
N ILE A 259 23.20 -7.91 -7.18
CA ILE A 259 22.69 -9.28 -7.23
C ILE A 259 22.84 -9.85 -8.65
N TYR A 260 22.44 -9.08 -9.67
CA TYR A 260 22.48 -9.48 -11.07
C TYR A 260 23.32 -8.54 -11.92
N GLU A 261 23.99 -9.08 -12.93
CA GLU A 261 24.68 -8.27 -13.94
C GLU A 261 23.67 -7.45 -14.75
N ASN A 262 24.10 -6.29 -15.25
CA ASN A 262 23.26 -5.38 -16.05
C ASN A 262 21.99 -4.87 -15.35
N THR A 263 21.94 -4.94 -14.01
CA THR A 263 20.87 -4.34 -13.22
C THR A 263 20.84 -2.82 -13.39
N VAL A 264 19.65 -2.27 -13.62
CA VAL A 264 19.42 -0.84 -13.77
C VAL A 264 18.89 -0.26 -12.46
N ILE A 265 19.55 0.76 -11.92
CA ILE A 265 18.99 1.53 -10.82
C ILE A 265 17.98 2.53 -11.41
N ALA A 266 16.71 2.37 -11.05
CA ALA A 266 15.59 3.13 -11.60
C ALA A 266 15.54 4.55 -11.03
N ASP A 267 16.40 5.43 -11.55
CA ASP A 267 16.39 6.87 -11.31
C ASP A 267 15.81 7.57 -12.53
N LYS A 268 15.06 8.67 -12.35
CA LYS A 268 14.39 9.40 -13.45
C LYS A 268 15.33 9.87 -14.56
N ARG A 269 16.63 9.95 -14.27
CA ARG A 269 17.68 10.34 -15.23
C ARG A 269 18.40 9.14 -15.87
N THR A 270 18.09 7.92 -15.46
CA THR A 270 18.75 6.71 -15.97
C THR A 270 18.21 6.37 -17.35
N GLU A 271 19.11 6.27 -18.33
CA GLU A 271 18.78 5.68 -19.63
C GLU A 271 18.63 4.16 -19.49
N ILE A 272 17.44 3.64 -19.83
CA ILE A 272 17.17 2.21 -19.81
C ILE A 272 17.71 1.60 -21.10
N LYS A 273 18.67 0.69 -20.97
CA LYS A 273 19.16 -0.11 -22.11
C LYS A 273 18.12 -1.18 -22.46
N ASN A 274 17.94 -1.45 -23.76
CA ASN A 274 16.96 -2.44 -24.25
C ASN A 274 17.17 -3.89 -23.72
N ALA A 275 18.34 -4.20 -23.16
CA ALA A 275 18.66 -5.52 -22.59
C ALA A 275 18.46 -5.61 -21.07
N ALA A 276 17.91 -4.57 -20.42
CA ALA A 276 17.72 -4.57 -18.97
C ALA A 276 16.57 -5.49 -18.55
N GLU A 277 16.88 -6.49 -17.73
CA GLU A 277 15.90 -7.43 -17.15
C GLU A 277 15.65 -7.19 -15.65
N TYR A 278 16.57 -6.50 -14.97
CA TYR A 278 16.54 -6.28 -13.53
C TYR A 278 16.58 -4.78 -13.20
N PHE A 279 15.71 -4.34 -12.30
CA PHE A 279 15.53 -2.94 -11.94
C PHE A 279 15.55 -2.77 -10.43
N VAL A 280 16.39 -1.88 -9.89
CA VAL A 280 16.38 -1.52 -8.47
C VAL A 280 15.48 -0.32 -8.25
N SER A 281 14.49 -0.48 -7.37
CA SER A 281 13.62 0.60 -6.93
C SER A 281 14.37 1.55 -6.01
N LYS A 282 14.20 2.86 -6.22
CA LYS A 282 14.61 3.93 -5.29
C LYS A 282 13.40 4.60 -4.62
N ASN A 283 12.24 3.95 -4.70
CA ASN A 283 11.03 4.47 -4.11
C ASN A 283 11.10 4.43 -2.58
N SER A 284 10.22 5.18 -1.93
CA SER A 284 9.94 4.98 -0.52
C SER A 284 9.15 3.67 -0.30
N PRO A 285 9.20 3.06 0.90
CA PRO A 285 8.48 1.82 1.17
C PRO A 285 6.97 1.88 0.89
N ASP A 286 6.33 3.04 1.10
CA ASP A 286 4.92 3.23 0.79
C ASP A 286 4.64 3.30 -0.72
N ASN A 287 5.60 3.77 -1.52
CA ASN A 287 5.53 3.75 -2.98
C ASN A 287 5.79 2.35 -3.53
N ASP A 288 6.74 1.59 -2.98
CA ASP A 288 6.96 0.20 -3.40
C ASP A 288 5.77 -0.72 -3.11
N LEU A 289 5.08 -0.51 -1.98
CA LEU A 289 3.83 -1.23 -1.71
C LEU A 289 2.74 -0.89 -2.74
N ALA A 290 2.62 0.36 -3.16
CA ALA A 290 1.65 0.77 -4.17
C ALA A 290 2.04 0.27 -5.57
N PHE A 291 3.30 0.41 -5.96
CA PHE A 291 3.83 -0.14 -7.21
C PHE A 291 3.57 -1.64 -7.29
N SER A 292 3.86 -2.38 -6.21
CA SER A 292 3.66 -3.83 -6.19
C SER A 292 2.21 -4.26 -6.34
N ARG A 293 1.27 -3.45 -5.86
CA ARG A 293 -0.17 -3.66 -6.06
C ARG A 293 -0.62 -3.49 -7.51
N TYR A 294 -0.02 -2.56 -8.25
CA TYR A 294 -0.51 -2.15 -9.57
C TYR A 294 0.27 -2.74 -10.75
N HIS A 295 1.57 -2.94 -10.60
CA HIS A 295 2.45 -3.27 -11.72
C HIS A 295 3.15 -4.62 -11.62
N CYS A 296 3.09 -5.30 -10.47
CA CYS A 296 3.69 -6.61 -10.32
C CYS A 296 2.66 -7.71 -10.55
N ASP A 297 3.01 -8.69 -11.38
CA ASP A 297 2.21 -9.89 -11.60
C ASP A 297 2.42 -10.91 -10.47
N THR A 298 3.64 -10.95 -9.93
CA THR A 298 4.00 -11.79 -8.78
C THR A 298 4.94 -11.05 -7.84
N VAL A 299 4.86 -11.36 -6.55
CA VAL A 299 5.67 -10.72 -5.51
C VAL A 299 6.31 -11.79 -4.64
N LEU A 300 7.63 -11.76 -4.55
CA LEU A 300 8.42 -12.50 -3.57
C LEU A 300 8.76 -11.57 -2.41
N ILE A 301 8.26 -11.88 -1.22
CA ILE A 301 8.67 -11.17 -0.01
C ILE A 301 9.74 -12.02 0.66
N THR A 302 10.92 -11.44 0.84
CA THR A 302 12.01 -12.07 1.60
C THR A 302 12.10 -11.40 2.97
N GLY A 303 11.98 -12.24 3.99
CA GLY A 303 12.02 -11.90 5.40
C GLY A 303 11.99 -13.20 6.17
N GLU A 304 12.57 -13.21 7.36
CA GLU A 304 12.33 -14.27 8.36
C GLU A 304 11.08 -13.97 9.18
#